data_AF-N6VH36-F1
#
_entry.id   AF-N6VH36-F1
#
_cell.length_a   1.000
_cell.length_b   1.000
_cell.length_c   1.000
_cell.angle_alpha   90.00
_cell.angle_beta   90.00
_cell.angle_gamma   90.00
#
_symmetry.space_group_name_H-M   'P 1'
#
loop_
_entity.id
_entity.type
_entity.pdbx_description
1 polymer ?
#
loop_
_entity_poly.entity_id
_entity_poly.type
_entity_poly.pdbx_seq_one_letter_code
_entity_poly.pdbx_strand_id
1 'polypeptide(L)'
;MRGFKNIGLIIAGCEKTYSVEEFKKSEELRGEWDARCGFSGQSKNCQNMRLAVRELEQERAKKGEEKLNKLLEELNKKREAREKAEQERRKKEMEEYQKRLKEKEEREKIQQKKQSHNE
;
A
#
# COMPACT_ATOMS: atom_id res chain seq x y z
N MET A 1 3.29 -25.92 -75.02
CA MET A 1 2.52 -25.45 -73.85
C MET A 1 3.34 -25.73 -72.60
N ARG A 2 3.80 -24.70 -71.88
CA ARG A 2 4.60 -24.85 -70.66
C ARG A 2 3.66 -25.11 -69.49
N GLY A 3 3.73 -26.30 -68.90
CA GLY A 3 2.95 -26.68 -67.72
C GLY A 3 3.39 -25.89 -66.49
N PHE A 4 2.42 -25.26 -65.82
CA PHE A 4 2.65 -24.59 -64.55
C PHE A 4 2.95 -25.63 -63.46
N LYS A 5 4.12 -25.47 -62.86
CA LYS A 5 4.65 -26.22 -61.72
C LYS A 5 3.78 -25.85 -60.51
N ASN A 6 2.95 -26.77 -60.00
CA ASN A 6 2.16 -26.54 -58.80
C ASN A 6 3.09 -26.40 -57.58
N ILE A 7 3.23 -25.13 -57.19
CA ILE A 7 3.49 -24.55 -55.88
C ILE A 7 3.48 -25.60 -54.76
N GLY A 8 4.66 -25.82 -54.16
CA GLY A 8 4.79 -26.58 -52.93
C GLY A 8 3.90 -25.99 -51.84
N LEU A 9 3.16 -26.85 -51.16
CA LEU A 9 2.34 -26.54 -49.99
C LEU A 9 3.22 -25.81 -48.96
N ILE A 10 3.08 -24.49 -48.83
CA ILE A 10 3.66 -23.76 -47.72
C ILE A 10 2.85 -24.20 -46.50
N ILE A 11 3.42 -25.10 -45.68
CA ILE A 11 2.94 -25.29 -44.32
C ILE A 11 3.17 -23.94 -43.64
N ALA A 12 2.13 -23.11 -43.54
CA ALA A 12 2.11 -22.06 -42.55
C ALA A 12 2.28 -22.78 -41.21
N GLY A 13 3.46 -22.69 -40.58
CA GLY A 13 3.71 -23.35 -39.32
C GLY A 13 2.62 -22.93 -38.34
N CYS A 14 1.85 -23.90 -37.82
CA CYS A 14 0.85 -23.65 -36.79
C CYS A 14 1.59 -23.17 -35.54
N GLU A 15 1.79 -21.86 -35.41
CA GLU A 15 2.35 -21.27 -34.21
C GLU A 15 1.37 -21.56 -33.06
N LYS A 16 1.87 -22.19 -31.98
CA LYS A 16 1.04 -22.55 -30.84
C LYS A 16 0.35 -21.28 -30.32
N THR A 17 -0.97 -21.34 -30.16
CA THR A 17 -1.69 -20.28 -29.46
C THR A 17 -1.60 -20.55 -27.96
N TYR A 18 -0.90 -19.69 -27.23
CA TYR A 18 -0.78 -19.74 -25.78
C TYR A 18 -1.97 -19.05 -25.13
N SER A 19 -2.48 -19.64 -24.06
CA SER A 19 -3.54 -19.07 -23.24
C SER A 19 -3.02 -17.95 -22.32
N VAL A 20 -3.95 -17.12 -21.83
CA VAL A 20 -3.65 -16.08 -20.82
C VAL A 20 -3.02 -16.71 -19.57
N GLU A 21 -3.52 -17.86 -19.14
CA GLU A 21 -3.02 -18.55 -17.94
C GLU A 21 -1.59 -19.11 -18.11
N GLU A 22 -1.24 -19.60 -19.30
CA GLU A 22 0.14 -19.97 -19.62
C GLU A 22 1.06 -18.74 -19.57
N PHE A 23 0.62 -17.61 -20.12
CA PHE A 23 1.36 -16.36 -20.03
C PHE A 23 1.48 -15.86 -18.59
N LYS A 24 0.47 -15.96 -17.73
CA LYS A 24 0.57 -15.53 -16.32
C LYS A 24 1.62 -16.32 -15.54
N LYS A 25 1.74 -17.62 -15.82
CA LYS A 25 2.64 -18.52 -15.09
C LYS A 25 4.11 -18.39 -15.49
N SER A 26 4.40 -18.04 -16.74
CA SER A 26 5.78 -17.99 -17.26
C SER A 26 6.21 -16.57 -17.61
N GLU A 27 7.21 -16.06 -16.90
CA GLU A 27 7.84 -14.77 -17.19
C GLU A 27 8.68 -14.80 -18.46
N GLU A 28 9.42 -15.89 -18.68
CA GLU A 28 10.21 -16.10 -19.88
C GLU A 28 9.33 -16.08 -21.14
N LEU A 29 8.19 -16.77 -21.10
CA LEU A 29 7.23 -16.78 -22.20
C LEU A 29 6.67 -15.38 -22.48
N ARG A 30 6.37 -14.60 -21.44
CA ARG A 30 5.93 -13.20 -21.64
C ARG A 30 7.04 -12.35 -22.24
N GLY A 31 8.28 -12.50 -21.79
CA GLY A 31 9.42 -11.73 -22.31
C GLY A 31 9.71 -12.02 -23.78
N GLU A 32 9.69 -13.30 -24.18
CA GLU A 32 9.85 -13.68 -25.59
C GLU A 32 8.74 -13.07 -26.45
N TRP A 33 7.49 -13.21 -26.00
CA TRP A 33 6.35 -12.70 -26.75
C TRP A 33 6.26 -11.17 -26.74
N ASP A 34 6.69 -10.50 -25.68
CA ASP A 34 6.80 -9.04 -25.64
C ASP A 34 7.78 -8.54 -26.70
N ALA A 35 8.96 -9.17 -26.80
CA ALA A 35 9.95 -8.86 -27.83
C ALA A 35 9.42 -9.14 -29.26
N ARG A 36 8.70 -10.26 -29.45
CA ARG A 36 8.10 -10.60 -30.76
C ARG A 36 6.95 -9.66 -31.14
N CYS A 37 6.12 -9.27 -30.19
CA CYS A 37 4.94 -8.45 -30.44
C CYS A 37 5.30 -6.98 -30.61
N GLY A 38 6.29 -6.49 -29.88
CA GLY A 38 6.56 -5.07 -29.75
C GLY A 38 5.29 -4.27 -29.39
N PHE A 39 5.25 -3.00 -29.79
CA PHE A 39 4.12 -2.13 -29.51
C PHE A 39 2.88 -2.42 -30.39
N SER A 40 3.08 -2.85 -31.64
CA SER A 40 2.00 -2.94 -32.64
C SER A 40 1.54 -4.34 -33.00
N GLY A 41 2.17 -5.41 -32.49
CA GLY A 41 1.80 -6.79 -32.81
C GLY A 41 0.35 -7.11 -32.42
N GLN A 42 -0.42 -7.70 -33.33
CA GLN A 42 -1.86 -7.96 -33.15
C GLN A 42 -2.22 -9.45 -33.14
N SER A 43 -1.23 -10.35 -33.17
CA SER A 43 -1.49 -11.80 -33.13
C SER A 43 -2.28 -12.19 -31.88
N LYS A 44 -2.98 -13.33 -31.93
CA LYS A 44 -3.75 -13.81 -30.78
C LYS A 44 -2.88 -13.97 -29.53
N ASN A 45 -1.63 -14.40 -29.71
CA ASN A 45 -0.65 -14.50 -28.63
C ASN A 45 -0.24 -13.14 -28.07
N CYS A 46 -0.07 -12.10 -28.91
CA CYS A 46 0.17 -10.73 -28.43
C CYS A 46 -0.99 -10.21 -27.57
N GLN A 47 -2.23 -10.48 -27.98
CA GLN A 47 -3.42 -10.09 -27.23
C GLN A 47 -3.50 -10.83 -25.89
N ASN A 48 -3.30 -12.15 -25.91
CA ASN A 48 -3.35 -12.98 -24.71
C ASN A 48 -2.22 -12.62 -23.71
N MET A 49 -1.01 -12.35 -24.21
CA MET A 49 0.13 -11.91 -23.40
C MET A 49 -0.14 -10.56 -22.74
N ARG A 50 -0.60 -9.55 -23.50
CA ARG A 50 -0.93 -8.23 -22.94
C ARG A 50 -2.06 -8.29 -21.91
N LEU A 51 -3.06 -9.14 -22.15
CA LEU A 51 -4.13 -9.38 -21.17
C LEU A 51 -3.58 -10.02 -19.90
N ALA A 52 -2.71 -11.03 -20.01
CA ALA A 52 -2.05 -11.66 -18.86
C ALA A 52 -1.22 -10.66 -18.06
N VAL A 53 -0.45 -9.78 -18.71
CA VAL A 53 0.33 -8.72 -18.04
C VAL A 53 -0.60 -7.78 -17.28
N ARG A 54 -1.67 -7.30 -17.91
CA ARG A 54 -2.65 -6.40 -17.26
C ARG A 54 -3.30 -7.05 -16.04
N GLU A 55 -3.69 -8.31 -16.13
CA GLU A 55 -4.29 -9.04 -15.01
C GLU A 55 -3.28 -9.21 -13.86
N LEU A 56 -2.02 -9.53 -14.14
CA LEU A 56 -0.95 -9.58 -13.14
C LEU A 56 -0.70 -8.22 -12.48
N GLU A 57 -0.70 -7.13 -13.25
CA GLU A 57 -0.56 -5.78 -12.71
C GLU A 57 -1.72 -5.43 -11.76
N GLN A 58 -2.95 -5.76 -12.14
CA GLN A 58 -4.12 -5.56 -11.28
C GLN A 58 -4.03 -6.39 -9.99
N GLU A 59 -3.61 -7.65 -10.07
CA GLU A 59 -3.40 -8.48 -8.87
C GLU A 59 -2.32 -7.91 -7.95
N ARG A 60 -1.21 -7.43 -8.52
CA ARG A 60 -0.12 -6.79 -7.76
C ARG A 60 -0.58 -5.49 -7.12
N ALA A 61 -1.35 -4.67 -7.85
CA ALA A 61 -1.91 -3.43 -7.34
C ALA A 61 -2.84 -3.68 -6.16
N LYS A 62 -3.77 -4.64 -6.27
CA LYS A 62 -4.68 -5.03 -5.17
C LYS A 62 -3.90 -5.50 -3.93
N LYS A 63 -2.90 -6.36 -4.12
CA LYS A 63 -2.01 -6.80 -3.01
C LYS A 63 -1.24 -5.63 -2.39
N GLY A 64 -0.84 -4.65 -3.19
CA GLY A 64 -0.19 -3.42 -2.72
C GLY A 64 -1.13 -2.57 -1.88
N GLU A 65 -2.34 -2.35 -2.35
CA GLU A 65 -3.40 -1.61 -1.66
C GLU A 65 -3.78 -2.25 -0.33
N GLU A 66 -3.97 -3.57 -0.29
CA GLU A 66 -4.25 -4.30 0.95
C GLU A 66 -3.12 -4.15 1.99
N LYS A 67 -1.86 -4.23 1.54
CA LYS A 67 -0.71 -4.02 2.42
C LYS A 67 -0.65 -2.58 2.94
N LEU A 68 -0.91 -1.60 2.07
CA LEU A 68 -0.94 -0.19 2.44
C LEU A 68 -2.03 0.07 3.49
N ASN A 69 -3.24 -0.46 3.27
CA ASN A 69 -4.35 -0.31 4.20
C ASN A 69 -4.03 -0.90 5.58
N LYS A 70 -3.41 -2.08 5.64
CA LYS A 70 -2.95 -2.68 6.90
C LYS A 70 -1.92 -1.82 7.61
N LEU A 71 -0.92 -1.32 6.88
CA LEU A 71 0.11 -0.44 7.45
C LEU A 71 -0.49 0.87 7.98
N LEU A 72 -1.43 1.47 7.25
CA LEU A 72 -2.14 2.67 7.69
C LEU A 72 -2.96 2.42 8.95
N GLU A 73 -3.66 1.29 9.02
CA GLU A 73 -4.42 0.91 10.22
C GLU A 73 -3.51 0.76 11.45
N GLU A 74 -2.36 0.08 11.31
CA GLU A 74 -1.39 -0.07 12.39
C GLU A 74 -0.79 1.28 12.82
N LEU A 75 -0.44 2.13 11.87
CA LEU A 75 0.09 3.48 12.14
C LEU A 75 -0.95 4.35 12.86
N ASN A 76 -2.22 4.28 12.47
CA ASN A 76 -3.30 5.02 13.12
C ASN A 76 -3.51 4.53 14.55
N LYS A 77 -3.58 3.22 14.79
CA LYS A 77 -3.67 2.66 16.15
C LYS A 77 -2.50 3.10 17.03
N LYS A 78 -1.27 3.09 16.48
CA LYS A 78 -0.07 3.54 17.20
C LYS A 78 -0.10 5.04 17.50
N ARG A 79 -0.62 5.85 16.58
CA ARG A 79 -0.81 7.30 16.78
C ARG A 79 -1.84 7.54 17.88
N GLU A 80 -3.01 6.93 17.80
CA GLU A 80 -4.06 7.06 18.81
C GLU A 80 -3.57 6.63 20.20
N ALA A 81 -2.81 5.54 20.31
CA ALA A 81 -2.22 5.10 21.56
C ALA A 81 -1.24 6.13 22.13
N ARG A 82 -0.41 6.75 21.28
CA ARG A 82 0.52 7.82 21.68
C ARG A 82 -0.22 9.07 22.12
N GLU A 83 -1.23 9.49 21.38
CA GLU A 83 -2.05 10.66 21.71
C GLU A 83 -2.79 10.46 23.03
N LYS A 84 -3.39 9.28 23.26
CA LYS A 84 -4.02 8.93 24.54
C LYS A 84 -3.02 8.94 25.69
N ALA A 85 -1.85 8.31 25.52
CA ALA A 85 -0.80 8.31 26.54
C ALA A 85 -0.31 9.74 26.85
N GLU A 86 -0.16 10.60 25.85
CA GLU A 86 0.24 11.98 26.02
C GLU A 86 -0.86 12.82 26.70
N GLN A 87 -2.12 12.60 26.34
CA GLN A 87 -3.28 13.23 27.00
C GLN A 87 -3.36 12.84 28.48
N GLU A 88 -3.19 11.55 28.80
CA GLU A 88 -3.17 11.08 30.19
C GLU A 88 -2.01 11.68 30.98
N ARG A 89 -0.81 11.78 30.38
CA ARG A 89 0.34 12.44 31.01
C ARG A 89 0.06 13.91 31.29
N ARG A 90 -0.43 14.65 30.29
CA ARG A 90 -0.81 16.06 30.46
C ARG A 90 -1.88 16.24 31.53
N LYS A 91 -2.87 15.34 31.59
CA LYS A 91 -3.91 15.38 32.62
C LYS A 91 -3.31 15.23 34.02
N LYS A 92 -2.41 14.27 34.22
CA LYS A 92 -1.70 14.07 35.49
C LYS A 92 -0.84 15.29 35.87
N GLU A 93 -0.07 15.82 34.92
CA GLU A 93 0.76 17.02 35.14
C GLU A 93 -0.09 18.23 35.53
N MET A 94 -1.26 18.41 34.89
CA MET A 94 -2.21 19.47 35.22
C MET A 94 -2.87 19.26 36.58
N GLU A 95 -3.26 18.03 36.92
CA GLU A 95 -3.80 17.70 38.24
C GLU A 95 -2.78 17.97 39.36
N GLU A 96 -1.52 17.57 39.18
CA GLU A 96 -0.43 17.88 40.10
C GLU A 96 -0.18 19.38 40.22
N TYR A 97 -0.18 20.11 39.09
CA TYR A 97 -0.03 21.55 39.07
C TYR A 97 -1.14 22.25 39.87
N GLN A 98 -2.39 21.85 39.65
CA GLN A 98 -3.55 22.36 40.39
C GLN A 98 -3.45 22.07 41.89
N LYS A 99 -2.99 20.87 42.27
CA LYS A 99 -2.77 20.52 43.68
C LYS A 99 -1.71 21.43 44.32
N ARG A 100 -0.57 21.64 43.65
CA ARG A 100 0.49 22.55 44.12
C ARG A 100 0.01 23.99 44.27
N LEU A 101 -0.86 24.47 43.37
CA LEU A 101 -1.46 25.80 43.48
C LEU A 101 -2.34 25.91 44.73
N LYS A 102 -3.25 24.94 44.95
CA LYS A 102 -4.11 24.92 46.15
C LYS A 102 -3.31 24.88 47.44
N GLU A 103 -2.27 24.04 47.51
CA GLU A 103 -1.40 23.97 48.69
C GLU A 103 -0.65 25.30 48.94
N LYS A 104 -0.23 26.01 47.89
CA LYS A 104 0.38 27.34 48.01
C LYS A 104 -0.64 28.37 48.53
N GLU A 105 -1.82 28.43 47.93
CA GLU A 105 -2.89 29.35 48.38
C GLU A 105 -3.28 29.10 49.85
N GLU A 106 -3.37 27.84 50.27
CA GLU A 106 -3.65 27.51 51.68
C GLU A 106 -2.53 27.95 52.61
N ARG A 107 -1.26 27.73 52.22
CA ARG A 107 -0.09 28.19 53.00
C ARG A 107 -0.07 29.72 53.13
N GLU A 108 -0.35 30.44 52.05
CA GLU A 108 -0.43 31.90 52.04
C GLU A 108 -1.56 32.40 52.95
N LYS A 109 -2.76 31.80 52.87
CA LYS A 109 -3.88 32.12 53.77
C LYS A 109 -3.54 31.88 55.24
N ILE A 110 -2.84 30.79 55.56
CA ILE A 110 -2.38 30.51 56.93
C ILE A 110 -1.33 31.53 57.39
N GLN A 111 -0.38 31.89 56.53
CA GLN A 111 0.64 32.90 56.86
C GLN A 111 0.03 34.28 57.11
N GLN A 112 -0.88 34.73 56.26
CA GLN A 112 -1.59 36.00 56.42
C GLN A 112 -2.38 36.05 57.74
N LYS A 113 -3.12 34.99 58.08
CA LYS A 113 -3.85 34.91 59.36
C LYS A 113 -2.94 34.94 60.59
N LYS A 114 -1.73 34.37 60.50
CA LYS A 114 -0.76 34.41 61.61
C LYS A 114 -0.13 35.80 61.76
N GLN A 115 0.05 36.54 60.66
CA GLN A 115 0.56 37.90 60.69
C GLN A 115 -0.49 38.89 61.23
N SER A 116 -1.76 38.75 60.86
CA SER A 116 -2.85 39.61 61.34
C SER A 116 -3.26 39.39 62.81
N HIS A 117 -2.76 38.34 63.47
CA HIS A 117 -3.10 38.02 64.86
C HIS A 117 -2.00 38.42 65.86
N ASN A 118 -0.87 38.91 65.36
CA ASN A 118 0.31 39.35 66.13
C ASN A 118 0.50 40.89 66.12
N GLU A 119 -0.46 41.65 65.57
CA GLU A 119 -0.61 43.11 65.69
C GLU A 119 -1.77 43.43 66.62
#